data_AF-A0A9X2EFL9-F1
#
_entry.id   AF-A0A9X2EFL9-F1
#
_cell.length_a   1.000
_cell.length_b   1.000
_cell.length_c   1.000
_cell.angle_alpha   90.00
_cell.angle_beta   90.00
_cell.angle_gamma   90.00
#
_symmetry.space_group_name_H-M   'P 1'
#
loop_
_entity.id
_entity.type
_entity.pdbx_description
1 polymer ?
#
loop_
_entity_poly.entity_id
_entity_poly.type
_entity_poly.pdbx_seq_one_letter_code
_entity_poly.pdbx_strand_id
1 'polypeptide(L)'
;MDLTLKTETFGQDDQSWLASAEGTDRARTITLDLSTFAGADYTDGYLKSGWTLRKLGSGKYGKRSDGDTEAIAGHLLTAVRVPTGATKVAGALLWHGAVYAAKVPNPPNAAGQATAKAVSYF
;
A
#
# COMPACT_ATOMS: atom_id res chain seq x y z
N MET A 1 21.59 -12.52 21.54
CA MET A 1 21.25 -13.38 20.40
C MET A 1 19.88 -13.97 20.66
N ASP A 2 18.88 -13.67 19.83
CA ASP A 2 17.52 -14.20 19.95
C ASP A 2 17.43 -15.51 19.18
N LEU A 3 17.28 -16.63 19.89
CA LEU A 3 17.29 -18.00 19.35
C LEU A 3 15.88 -18.59 19.25
N THR A 4 14.86 -17.75 19.38
CA THR A 4 13.45 -18.16 19.40
C THR A 4 13.00 -18.60 18.01
N LEU A 5 12.39 -19.79 17.90
CA LEU A 5 11.87 -20.31 16.64
C LEU A 5 10.72 -19.43 16.15
N LYS A 6 10.85 -18.84 14.96
CA LYS A 6 9.80 -18.04 14.32
C LYS A 6 9.18 -18.84 13.18
N THR A 7 7.92 -19.22 13.34
CA THR A 7 7.12 -19.81 12.27
C THR A 7 6.46 -18.69 11.49
N GLU A 8 6.73 -18.59 10.19
CA GLU A 8 6.12 -17.62 9.29
C GLU A 8 5.29 -18.36 8.26
N THR A 9 4.01 -18.00 8.15
CA THR A 9 3.11 -18.56 7.14
C THR A 9 3.13 -17.61 5.94
N PHE A 10 3.59 -18.08 4.80
CA PHE A 10 3.59 -17.30 3.57
C PHE A 10 2.21 -17.41 2.92
N GLY A 11 1.36 -16.40 3.12
CA GLY A 11 0.17 -16.23 2.30
C GLY A 11 0.56 -15.65 0.94
N GLN A 12 -0.03 -16.17 -0.14
CA GLN A 12 0.09 -15.53 -1.46
C GLN A 12 -0.46 -14.10 -1.38
N ASP A 13 0.25 -13.18 -2.04
CA ASP A 13 -0.20 -11.81 -2.24
C ASP A 13 -1.13 -11.79 -3.45
N ASP A 14 -2.26 -11.08 -3.35
CA ASP A 14 -3.23 -10.98 -4.42
C ASP A 14 -3.00 -9.68 -5.19
N GLN A 15 -2.35 -9.78 -6.35
CA GLN A 15 -2.12 -8.65 -7.25
C GLN A 15 -3.19 -8.51 -8.34
N SER A 16 -4.37 -9.11 -8.15
CA SER A 16 -5.48 -8.98 -9.11
C SER A 16 -6.00 -7.55 -9.27
N TRP A 17 -5.60 -6.64 -8.37
CA TRP A 17 -5.84 -5.19 -8.45
C TRP A 17 -5.02 -4.49 -9.54
N LEU A 18 -3.91 -5.08 -10.01
CA LEU A 18 -3.17 -4.57 -11.15
C LEU A 18 -3.96 -4.80 -12.44
N ALA A 19 -4.34 -3.70 -13.11
CA ALA A 19 -4.96 -3.78 -14.43
C ALA A 19 -3.93 -3.96 -15.56
N SER A 20 -2.68 -3.59 -15.29
CA SER A 20 -1.54 -3.77 -16.19
C SER A 20 -0.27 -4.07 -15.39
N ALA A 21 0.69 -4.76 -16.01
CA ALA A 21 2.03 -4.95 -15.45
C ALA A 21 2.91 -3.68 -15.51
N GLU A 22 2.42 -2.62 -16.15
CA GLU A 22 3.16 -1.37 -16.33
C GLU A 22 3.54 -0.70 -15.00
N GLY A 23 4.79 -0.23 -14.91
CA GLY A 23 5.28 0.53 -13.76
C GLY A 23 5.74 -0.33 -12.59
N THR A 24 5.52 -1.65 -12.64
CA THR A 24 6.04 -2.60 -11.66
C THR A 24 7.58 -2.68 -11.67
N ASP A 25 8.22 -2.42 -12.82
CA ASP A 25 9.67 -2.34 -13.00
C ASP A 25 10.28 -1.03 -12.44
N ARG A 26 9.46 0.00 -12.24
CA ARG A 26 9.88 1.33 -11.77
C ARG A 26 9.34 1.67 -10.38
N ALA A 27 8.96 0.66 -9.61
CA ALA A 27 8.47 0.86 -8.26
C ALA A 27 9.51 1.61 -7.40
N ARG A 28 9.03 2.53 -6.56
CA ARG A 28 9.90 3.34 -5.70
C ARG A 28 9.90 2.79 -4.29
N THR A 29 11.07 2.65 -3.70
CA THR A 29 11.19 2.35 -2.27
C THR A 29 10.66 3.52 -1.45
N ILE A 30 9.73 3.24 -0.54
CA ILE A 30 9.10 4.21 0.34
C ILE A 30 9.10 3.74 1.79
N THR A 31 8.97 4.68 2.72
CA THR A 31 8.72 4.39 4.13
C THR A 31 7.23 4.56 4.42
N LEU A 32 6.57 3.48 4.80
CA LEU A 32 5.20 3.46 5.28
C LEU A 32 5.15 3.87 6.75
N ASP A 33 4.20 4.73 7.10
CA ASP A 33 3.85 5.09 8.47
C ASP A 33 2.67 4.24 8.94
N LEU A 34 2.97 3.28 9.81
CA LEU A 34 2.01 2.29 10.29
C LEU A 34 0.96 2.90 11.22
N SER A 35 1.20 4.10 11.76
CA SER A 35 0.21 4.83 12.58
C SER A 35 -1.07 5.19 11.84
N THR A 36 -1.04 5.19 10.50
CA THR A 36 -2.20 5.46 9.65
C THR A 36 -3.05 4.23 9.33
N PHE A 37 -2.56 3.04 9.69
CA PHE A 37 -3.23 1.76 9.48
C PHE A 37 -3.78 1.25 10.81
N ALA A 38 -4.99 0.69 10.78
CA ALA A 38 -5.61 0.07 11.94
C ALA A 38 -5.11 -1.37 12.10
N GLY A 39 -5.24 -1.94 13.31
CA GLY A 39 -4.86 -3.32 13.58
C GLY A 39 -5.52 -4.35 12.65
N ALA A 40 -6.76 -4.07 12.21
CA ALA A 40 -7.50 -4.90 11.26
C ALA A 40 -6.98 -4.84 9.81
N ASP A 41 -6.19 -3.83 9.46
CA ASP A 41 -5.57 -3.71 8.13
C ASP A 41 -4.41 -4.72 7.96
N TYR A 42 -3.92 -5.30 9.06
CA TYR A 42 -2.87 -6.31 9.06
C TYR A 42 -3.49 -7.71 9.15
N THR A 43 -3.64 -8.38 8.01
CA THR A 43 -4.05 -9.79 7.99
C THR A 43 -2.83 -10.67 8.24
N ASP A 44 -2.86 -11.51 9.28
CA ASP A 44 -1.75 -12.38 9.69
C ASP A 44 -0.41 -11.64 9.95
N GLY A 45 -0.48 -10.36 10.33
CA GLY A 45 0.71 -9.53 10.52
C GLY A 45 1.35 -9.02 9.22
N TYR A 46 0.63 -9.13 8.09
CA TYR A 46 1.03 -8.58 6.81
C TYR A 46 0.07 -7.51 6.35
N LEU A 47 0.63 -6.43 5.80
CA LEU A 47 -0.10 -5.49 4.98
C LEU A 47 -0.08 -6.03 3.54
N LYS A 48 -1.23 -6.49 3.04
CA LYS A 48 -1.37 -7.02 1.66
C LYS A 48 -1.07 -5.96 0.59
N SER A 49 -0.81 -6.33 -0.66
CA SER A 49 -0.64 -5.34 -1.74
C SER A 49 -1.95 -4.61 -2.09
N GLY A 50 -1.83 -3.55 -2.89
CA GLY A 50 -2.95 -2.81 -3.46
C GLY A 50 -3.50 -1.67 -2.59
N TRP A 51 -2.94 -1.41 -1.41
CA TRP A 51 -3.38 -0.27 -0.60
C TRP A 51 -3.11 1.06 -1.31
N THR A 52 -4.14 1.88 -1.39
CA THR A 52 -4.06 3.27 -1.84
C THR A 52 -3.34 4.11 -0.80
N LEU A 53 -2.25 4.75 -1.22
CA LEU A 53 -1.36 5.52 -0.36
C LEU A 53 -1.41 7.02 -0.67
N ARG A 54 -1.25 7.82 0.39
CA ARG A 54 -0.98 9.27 0.30
C ARG A 54 0.37 9.60 0.90
N LYS A 55 0.94 10.74 0.48
CA LYS A 55 2.15 11.29 1.09
C LYS A 55 1.77 12.14 2.30
N LEU A 56 2.34 11.83 3.46
CA LEU A 56 2.16 12.58 4.70
C LEU A 56 3.10 13.80 4.71
N GLY A 57 2.75 14.83 5.50
CA GLY A 57 3.62 16.00 5.70
C GLY A 57 5.02 15.68 6.25
N SER A 58 5.16 14.52 6.91
CA SER A 58 6.45 13.99 7.39
C SER A 58 7.36 13.42 6.28
N GLY A 59 6.89 13.39 5.02
CA GLY A 59 7.60 12.79 3.89
C GLY A 59 7.44 11.27 3.76
N LYS A 60 6.76 10.63 4.73
CA LYS A 60 6.40 9.21 4.69
C LYS A 60 5.08 8.98 3.96
N TYR A 61 4.73 7.72 3.75
CA TYR A 61 3.50 7.32 3.07
C TYR A 61 2.56 6.63 4.04
N GLY A 62 1.27 6.93 3.95
CA GLY A 62 0.26 6.36 4.82
C GLY A 62 -0.99 5.94 4.06
N LYS A 63 -1.88 5.24 4.76
CA LYS A 63 -3.21 4.90 4.24
C LYS A 63 -3.94 6.16 3.82
N ARG A 64 -4.53 6.13 2.62
CA ARG A 64 -5.46 7.15 2.15
C ARG A 64 -6.90 6.76 2.50
N SER A 65 -7.68 7.76 2.90
CA SER A 65 -9.13 7.73 3.01
C SER A 65 -9.76 8.77 2.08
N ASP A 66 -11.04 8.61 1.76
CA ASP A 66 -11.76 9.54 0.88
C ASP A 66 -11.95 10.95 1.49
N GLY A 67 -11.78 11.09 2.80
CA GLY A 67 -11.79 12.38 3.49
C GLY A 67 -10.46 13.14 3.40
N ASP A 68 -9.40 12.51 2.89
CA ASP A 68 -8.07 13.12 2.79
C ASP A 68 -7.98 14.05 1.57
N THR A 69 -7.50 15.27 1.80
CA THR A 69 -7.29 16.28 0.75
C THR A 69 -6.06 15.99 -0.13
N GLU A 70 -5.13 15.17 0.36
CA GLU A 70 -3.91 14.85 -0.38
C GLU A 70 -4.20 13.90 -1.55
N ALA A 71 -3.51 14.15 -2.66
CA ALA A 71 -3.60 13.32 -3.85
C ALA A 71 -3.12 11.87 -3.60
N ILE A 72 -3.62 10.91 -4.39
CA ILE A 72 -3.02 9.57 -4.47
C ILE A 72 -1.56 9.72 -4.88
N ALA A 73 -0.68 9.19 -4.03
CA ALA A 73 0.74 9.08 -4.35
C ALA A 73 1.06 7.77 -5.09
N GLY A 74 0.22 6.74 -4.91
CA GLY A 74 0.31 5.45 -5.59
C GLY A 74 -0.29 4.33 -4.77
N HIS A 75 0.05 3.10 -5.12
CA HIS A 75 -0.40 1.87 -4.45
C HIS A 75 0.76 1.07 -3.89
N LEU A 76 0.53 0.31 -2.82
CA LEU A 76 1.51 -0.63 -2.30
C LEU A 76 1.67 -1.82 -3.27
N LEU A 77 2.82 -1.96 -3.91
CA LEU A 77 3.03 -2.97 -4.95
C LEU A 77 3.11 -4.40 -4.40
N THR A 78 3.79 -4.58 -3.28
CA THR A 78 4.06 -5.90 -2.69
C THR A 78 3.60 -5.91 -1.23
N ALA A 79 3.09 -7.05 -0.77
CA ALA A 79 2.79 -7.25 0.64
C ALA A 79 4.04 -6.99 1.51
N VAL A 80 3.82 -6.31 2.63
CA VAL A 80 4.87 -5.95 3.58
C VAL A 80 4.55 -6.59 4.92
N ARG A 81 5.53 -7.30 5.48
CA ARG A 81 5.44 -7.81 6.83
C ARG A 81 5.48 -6.66 7.83
N VAL A 82 4.58 -6.66 8.80
CA VAL A 82 4.52 -5.67 9.87
C VAL A 82 4.96 -6.33 11.18
N PRO A 83 6.20 -6.11 11.64
CA PRO A 83 6.63 -6.58 12.95
C PRO A 83 5.79 -5.94 14.05
N THR A 84 5.45 -6.73 15.07
CA THR A 84 4.74 -6.22 16.26
C THR A 84 5.52 -5.08 16.90
N GLY A 85 4.86 -3.93 17.09
CA GLY A 85 5.46 -2.72 17.67
C GLY A 85 6.22 -1.82 16.68
N ALA A 86 6.32 -2.20 15.40
CA ALA A 86 6.88 -1.33 14.38
C ALA A 86 5.94 -0.15 14.09
N THR A 87 6.51 1.06 14.02
CA THR A 87 5.77 2.27 13.60
C THR A 87 6.06 2.66 12.16
N LYS A 88 7.13 2.11 11.58
CA LYS A 88 7.61 2.41 10.23
C LYS A 88 8.06 1.13 9.57
N VAL A 89 7.76 0.98 8.29
CA VAL A 89 8.21 -0.17 7.50
C VAL A 89 8.54 0.27 6.07
N ALA A 90 9.52 -0.38 5.44
CA ALA A 90 9.83 -0.15 4.04
C ALA A 90 8.80 -0.87 3.16
N GLY A 91 8.39 -0.23 2.06
CA GLY A 91 7.51 -0.81 1.05
C GLY A 91 7.86 -0.33 -0.35
N ALA A 92 7.25 -0.94 -1.36
CA ALA A 92 7.40 -0.56 -2.76
C ALA A 92 6.14 0.18 -3.22
N LEU A 93 6.31 1.40 -3.73
CA LEU A 93 5.23 2.22 -4.27
C LEU A 93 5.12 2.03 -5.78
N LEU A 94 3.96 1.56 -6.23
CA LEU A 94 3.51 1.70 -7.61
C LEU A 94 2.96 3.12 -7.80
N TRP A 95 3.74 3.98 -8.43
CA TRP A 95 3.37 5.39 -8.66
C TRP A 95 2.89 5.66 -10.08
N HIS A 96 3.05 4.70 -10.99
CA HIS A 96 2.63 4.78 -12.40
C HIS A 96 2.02 3.45 -12.84
N GLY A 97 0.94 3.48 -13.63
CA GLY A 97 0.32 2.29 -14.20
C GLY A 97 -1.20 2.32 -14.20
N ALA A 98 -1.82 1.14 -14.23
CA ALA A 98 -3.27 0.97 -14.28
C ALA A 98 -3.75 0.06 -13.14
N VAL A 99 -4.86 0.44 -12.48
CA VAL A 99 -5.40 -0.25 -11.30
C VAL A 99 -6.91 -0.44 -11.41
N TYR A 100 -7.40 -1.61 -11.03
CA TYR A 100 -8.83 -1.86 -10.86
C TYR A 100 -9.31 -1.33 -9.51
N ALA A 101 -10.12 -0.27 -9.52
CA ALA A 101 -10.56 0.37 -8.28
C ALA A 101 -11.40 -0.58 -7.40
N ALA A 102 -12.14 -1.51 -7.99
CA ALA A 102 -12.98 -2.46 -7.27
C ALA A 102 -12.19 -3.56 -6.52
N LYS A 103 -10.90 -3.73 -6.81
CA LYS A 103 -10.07 -4.82 -6.28
C LYS A 103 -9.00 -4.36 -5.29
N VAL A 104 -8.88 -3.05 -5.05
CA VAL A 104 -7.98 -2.54 -4.01
C VAL A 104 -8.65 -2.63 -2.63
N PRO A 105 -7.88 -2.87 -1.54
CA PRO A 105 -8.42 -2.96 -0.19
C PRO A 105 -9.14 -1.68 0.29
N ASN A 106 -8.71 -0.52 -0.19
CA ASN A 106 -9.34 0.77 0.04
C ASN A 106 -9.60 1.49 -1.29
N PRO A 107 -10.77 1.27 -1.92
CA PRO A 107 -11.11 1.90 -3.18
C PRO A 107 -11.22 3.42 -3.01
N PRO A 108 -10.47 4.22 -3.79
CA PRO A 108 -10.68 5.67 -3.82
C PRO A 108 -11.97 6.00 -4.56
N ASN A 109 -12.74 6.96 -4.06
CA ASN A 109 -13.91 7.50 -4.75
C ASN A 109 -13.52 8.24 -6.05
N ALA A 110 -14.51 8.61 -6.88
CA ALA A 110 -14.26 9.26 -8.17
C ALA A 110 -13.44 10.57 -8.04
N ALA A 111 -13.68 11.36 -6.99
CA ALA A 111 -12.90 12.57 -6.72
C ALA A 111 -11.45 12.24 -6.36
N GLY A 112 -11.25 11.19 -5.57
CA GLY A 112 -9.96 10.63 -5.23
C GLY A 112 -9.20 10.17 -6.47
N GLN A 113 -9.84 9.39 -7.35
CA GLN A 113 -9.24 8.91 -8.60
C GLN A 113 -8.76 10.05 -9.50
N ALA A 114 -9.52 11.15 -9.59
CA ALA A 114 -9.12 12.34 -10.36
C ALA A 114 -7.85 13.03 -9.84
N THR A 115 -7.46 12.80 -8.57
CA THR A 115 -6.21 13.36 -8.01
C THR A 115 -4.97 12.53 -8.34
N ALA A 116 -5.12 11.32 -8.86
CA ALA A 116 -3.97 10.48 -9.20
C ALA A 116 -3.23 11.05 -10.41
N LYS A 117 -1.93 11.29 -10.24
CA LYS A 117 -1.13 11.97 -11.27
C LYS A 117 -0.68 11.06 -12.42
N ALA A 118 -0.50 9.77 -12.13
CA ALA A 118 0.20 8.83 -13.02
C ALA A 118 -0.41 7.41 -12.97
N VAL A 119 -1.51 7.24 -12.23
CA VAL A 119 -2.23 5.97 -12.12
C VAL A 119 -3.62 6.15 -12.73
N SER A 120 -3.94 5.32 -13.72
CA SER A 120 -5.26 5.23 -14.33
C SER A 120 -6.11 4.20 -13.60
N TYR A 121 -7.39 4.51 -13.38
CA TYR A 121 -8.34 3.61 -12.73
C TYR A 121 -9.34 3.04 -13.74
N PHE A 122 -9.71 1.78 -13.52
CA PHE A 122 -10.71 1.02 -14.29
C PHE A 122 -11.73 0.38 -13.35
#